data_AF-A0A354YTJ6-F1
#
_entry.id   AF-A0A354YTJ6-F1
#
_cell.length_a   1.000
_cell.length_b   1.000
_cell.length_c   1.000
_cell.angle_alpha   90.00
_cell.angle_beta   90.00
_cell.angle_gamma   90.00
#
_symmetry.space_group_name_H-M   'P 1'
#
loop_
_entity.id
_entity.type
_entity.pdbx_description
1 polymer ?
#
loop_
_entity_poly.entity_id
_entity_poly.type
_entity_poly.pdbx_seq_one_letter_code
_entity_poly.pdbx_strand_id
1 'polypeptide(L)'
;MASRTLENPRDRLVTMLVTPLMSCGARLPVYTLLIGAFFAPQIAGNILFSLYIIGIVLAIIMARVFRTWLLPGESEPFVMELPIYRLPTLKSVLIHMWERAWLYLKKAGTIILALSIVMWGLFTFPTVDKEGYEFESAVEQVENSYAGRMGKVIEPVLRPLGFDWKTGVALVAGLGAKEIVVSTLGTLYSIEDEEGLAEEEEPVVKSFAQRAREQSGYSPLVAYVLMLFTLIYVPCLAVVAVMKRETNGWKWPLFTVGYTIVLAWVVCFLVYRGGLLLGIG
;
A
#
# COMPACT_ATOMS: atom_id res chain seq x y z
N MET A 1 -10.15 -14.02 1.88
CA MET A 1 -11.28 -14.97 2.10
C MET A 1 -11.74 -15.64 0.81
N ALA A 2 -11.67 -14.98 -0.37
CA ALA A 2 -12.05 -15.60 -1.65
C ALA A 2 -11.26 -16.89 -1.97
N SER A 3 -9.98 -16.98 -1.60
CA SER A 3 -9.16 -18.17 -1.82
C SER A 3 -9.67 -19.46 -1.14
N ARG A 4 -10.60 -19.38 -0.18
CA ARG A 4 -11.20 -20.57 0.46
C ARG A 4 -12.08 -21.39 -0.47
N THR A 5 -12.56 -20.81 -1.57
CA THR A 5 -13.36 -21.53 -2.56
C THR A 5 -12.51 -22.48 -3.40
N LEU A 6 -11.18 -22.35 -3.37
CA LEU A 6 -10.26 -23.27 -4.01
C LEU A 6 -10.10 -24.50 -3.12
N GLU A 7 -10.47 -25.67 -3.64
CA GLU A 7 -10.41 -26.95 -2.94
C GLU A 7 -8.95 -27.37 -2.71
N ASN A 8 -8.12 -27.24 -3.75
CA ASN A 8 -6.70 -27.57 -3.67
C ASN A 8 -5.94 -26.57 -2.76
N PRO A 9 -5.27 -27.03 -1.68
CA PRO A 9 -4.53 -26.17 -0.77
C PRO A 9 -3.32 -25.49 -1.42
N ARG A 10 -2.73 -26.08 -2.48
CA ARG A 10 -1.59 -25.50 -3.20
C ARG A 10 -2.03 -24.29 -4.01
N ASP A 11 -3.11 -24.43 -4.77
CA ASP A 11 -3.69 -23.34 -5.56
C ASP A 11 -4.20 -22.22 -4.65
N ARG A 12 -4.86 -22.59 -3.55
CA ARG A 12 -5.25 -21.65 -2.49
C ARG A 12 -4.06 -20.80 -2.02
N LEU A 13 -2.90 -21.44 -1.81
CA LEU A 13 -1.71 -20.76 -1.33
C LEU A 13 -1.07 -19.87 -2.40
N VAL A 14 -0.95 -20.35 -3.64
CA VAL A 14 -0.47 -19.53 -4.78
C VAL A 14 -1.36 -18.30 -4.96
N THR A 15 -2.69 -18.46 -4.94
CA THR A 15 -3.63 -17.33 -5.03
C THR A 15 -3.44 -16.37 -3.85
N MET A 16 -3.26 -16.85 -2.62
CA MET A 16 -2.99 -15.98 -1.47
C MET A 16 -1.68 -15.18 -1.62
N LEU A 17 -0.64 -15.76 -2.20
CA LEU A 17 0.61 -15.07 -2.48
C LEU A 17 0.47 -14.07 -3.64
N VAL A 18 -0.30 -14.37 -4.68
CA VAL A 18 -0.37 -13.49 -5.87
C VAL A 18 -1.36 -12.34 -5.69
N THR A 19 -2.45 -12.53 -4.96
CA THR A 19 -3.53 -11.52 -4.79
C THR A 19 -3.02 -10.15 -4.32
N PRO A 20 -2.06 -10.02 -3.38
CA PRO A 20 -1.50 -8.73 -2.97
C PRO A 20 -0.86 -7.88 -4.09
N LEU A 21 -0.44 -8.50 -5.20
CA LEU A 21 0.16 -7.81 -6.34
C LEU A 21 -0.89 -7.10 -7.21
N MET A 22 -2.17 -7.43 -7.04
CA MET A 22 -3.26 -6.74 -7.72
C MET A 22 -3.59 -5.42 -7.02
N SER A 23 -3.97 -4.41 -7.81
CA SER A 23 -4.42 -3.12 -7.28
C SER A 23 -5.73 -3.29 -6.52
N CYS A 24 -5.78 -2.80 -5.28
CA CYS A 24 -7.01 -2.71 -4.50
C CYS A 24 -7.53 -1.27 -4.50
N GLY A 25 -8.85 -1.10 -4.31
CA GLY A 25 -9.48 0.23 -4.30
C GLY A 25 -8.85 1.20 -3.28
N ALA A 26 -8.32 0.69 -2.17
CA ALA A 26 -7.63 1.48 -1.15
C ALA A 26 -6.30 2.12 -1.62
N ARG A 27 -5.76 1.72 -2.78
CA ARG A 27 -4.57 2.34 -3.39
C ARG A 27 -4.90 3.49 -4.33
N LEU A 28 -6.16 3.59 -4.79
CA LEU A 28 -6.59 4.65 -5.70
C LEU A 28 -6.30 6.06 -5.16
N PRO A 29 -6.53 6.39 -3.87
CA PRO A 29 -6.22 7.73 -3.34
C PRO A 29 -4.76 8.14 -3.52
N VAL A 30 -3.83 7.18 -3.40
CA VAL A 30 -2.39 7.43 -3.59
C VAL A 30 -2.10 7.76 -5.05
N TYR A 31 -2.70 7.01 -5.99
CA TYR A 31 -2.51 7.23 -7.42
C TYR A 31 -3.14 8.56 -7.85
N THR A 32 -4.35 8.86 -7.40
CA THR A 32 -5.03 10.11 -7.78
C THR A 32 -4.29 11.33 -7.27
N LEU A 33 -3.76 11.29 -6.03
CA LEU A 33 -2.97 12.41 -5.50
C LEU A 33 -1.66 12.59 -6.27
N LEU A 34 -0.87 11.52 -6.46
CA LEU A 34 0.44 11.63 -7.11
C LEU A 34 0.33 11.98 -8.60
N ILE A 35 -0.69 11.45 -9.29
CA ILE A 35 -0.97 11.80 -10.67
C ILE A 35 -1.40 13.26 -10.78
N GLY A 36 -2.32 13.72 -9.93
CA GLY A 36 -2.78 15.11 -9.93
C GLY A 36 -1.68 16.12 -9.57
N ALA A 37 -0.73 15.71 -8.72
CA ALA A 37 0.39 16.54 -8.29
C ALA A 37 1.47 16.68 -9.38
N PHE A 38 1.91 15.58 -9.99
CA PHE A 38 3.12 15.58 -10.82
C PHE A 38 2.90 15.52 -12.32
N PHE A 39 1.70 15.14 -12.78
CA PHE A 39 1.44 14.87 -14.19
C PHE A 39 0.29 15.70 -14.74
N ALA A 40 0.40 16.06 -16.02
CA ALA A 40 -0.64 16.81 -16.71
C ALA A 40 -1.91 15.94 -16.91
N PRO A 41 -3.11 16.54 -16.87
CA PRO A 41 -4.38 15.79 -16.94
C PRO A 41 -4.54 14.97 -18.23
N GLN A 42 -3.86 15.34 -19.31
CA GLN A 42 -3.88 14.62 -20.59
C GLN A 42 -3.15 13.27 -20.53
N ILE A 43 -2.15 13.13 -19.65
CA ILE A 43 -1.30 11.92 -19.55
C ILE A 43 -1.69 11.07 -18.31
N ALA A 44 -2.43 11.67 -17.37
CA ALA A 44 -2.90 11.04 -16.13
C ALA A 44 -3.52 9.64 -16.34
N GLY A 45 -4.41 9.50 -17.33
CA GLY A 45 -5.06 8.22 -17.64
C GLY A 45 -4.09 7.14 -18.11
N ASN A 46 -3.12 7.50 -18.95
CA ASN A 46 -2.12 6.55 -19.47
C ASN A 46 -1.19 6.04 -18.36
N ILE A 47 -0.85 6.90 -17.40
CA ILE A 47 -0.02 6.53 -16.25
C ILE A 47 -0.75 5.52 -15.38
N LEU A 48 -2.00 5.81 -15.02
CA LEU A 48 -2.82 4.88 -14.25
C LEU A 48 -2.98 3.53 -14.98
N PHE A 49 -3.26 3.57 -16.28
CA PHE A 49 -3.36 2.37 -17.10
C PHE A 49 -2.05 1.55 -17.10
N SER A 50 -0.90 2.22 -17.25
CA SER A 50 0.41 1.55 -17.22
C SER A 50 0.68 0.83 -15.90
N LEU A 51 0.32 1.44 -14.77
CA LEU A 51 0.48 0.83 -13.43
C LEU A 51 -0.37 -0.42 -13.28
N TYR A 52 -1.61 -0.40 -13.77
CA TYR A 52 -2.50 -1.56 -13.73
C TYR A 52 -1.98 -2.70 -14.61
N ILE A 53 -1.51 -2.39 -15.82
CA ILE A 53 -0.90 -3.40 -16.71
C ILE A 53 0.34 -4.01 -16.06
N ILE A 54 1.24 -3.20 -15.49
CA ILE A 54 2.44 -3.72 -14.81
C ILE A 54 2.05 -4.62 -13.64
N GLY A 55 1.06 -4.24 -12.84
CA GLY A 55 0.55 -5.07 -11.75
C GLY A 55 0.01 -6.42 -12.22
N ILE A 56 -0.77 -6.44 -13.31
CA ILE A 56 -1.30 -7.68 -13.90
C ILE A 56 -0.17 -8.56 -14.44
N VAL A 57 0.76 -7.98 -15.21
CA VAL A 57 1.90 -8.70 -15.77
C VAL A 57 2.76 -9.30 -14.66
N LEU A 58 3.06 -8.52 -13.61
CA LEU A 58 3.83 -8.97 -12.45
C LEU A 58 3.11 -10.11 -11.71
N ALA A 59 1.79 -10.01 -11.53
CA ALA A 59 0.99 -11.05 -10.91
C ALA A 59 1.04 -12.37 -11.72
N ILE A 60 0.97 -12.30 -13.05
CA ILE A 60 1.07 -13.48 -13.92
C ILE A 60 2.46 -14.11 -13.84
N ILE A 61 3.52 -13.28 -13.89
CA ILE A 61 4.91 -13.75 -13.76
C ILE A 61 5.11 -14.45 -12.41
N MET A 62 4.71 -13.82 -11.31
CA MET A 62 4.86 -14.38 -9.97
C MET A 62 3.99 -15.63 -9.75
N ALA A 63 2.77 -15.67 -10.30
CA ALA A 63 1.95 -16.88 -10.28
C ALA A 63 2.65 -18.05 -10.97
N ARG A 64 3.26 -17.79 -12.14
CA ARG A 64 4.01 -18.81 -12.88
C ARG A 64 5.26 -19.26 -12.11
N VAL A 65 6.00 -18.33 -11.50
CA VAL A 65 7.17 -18.64 -10.66
C VAL A 65 6.75 -19.50 -9.47
N PHE A 66 5.73 -19.11 -8.70
CA PHE A 66 5.30 -19.88 -7.54
C PHE A 66 4.75 -21.26 -7.91
N ARG A 67 4.02 -21.38 -9.02
CA ARG A 67 3.49 -22.66 -9.49
C ARG A 67 4.58 -23.62 -9.98
N THR A 68 5.66 -23.10 -10.56
CA THR A 68 6.73 -23.92 -11.12
C THR A 68 7.82 -24.26 -10.11
N TRP A 69 8.22 -23.29 -9.27
CA TRP A 69 9.34 -23.45 -8.33
C TRP A 69 8.91 -23.81 -6.90
N LEU A 70 7.85 -23.20 -6.38
CA LEU A 70 7.53 -23.27 -4.95
C LEU A 70 6.55 -24.39 -4.61
N LEU A 71 5.56 -24.63 -5.48
CA LEU A 71 4.45 -25.55 -5.26
C LEU A 71 4.11 -26.34 -6.54
N PRO A 72 5.01 -27.20 -7.05
CA PRO A 72 4.71 -28.02 -8.22
C PRO A 72 3.54 -28.95 -7.92
N GLY A 73 2.56 -29.04 -8.81
CA GLY A 73 1.36 -29.88 -8.64
C GLY A 73 0.45 -29.88 -9.86
N GLU A 74 -0.33 -30.94 -10.00
CA GLU A 74 -1.35 -31.08 -11.06
C GLU A 74 -2.53 -30.16 -10.77
N SER A 75 -3.05 -29.50 -11.81
CA SER A 75 -4.31 -28.75 -11.72
C SER A 75 -5.47 -29.73 -11.74
N GLU A 76 -6.28 -29.72 -10.69
CA GLU A 76 -7.55 -30.45 -10.68
C GLU A 76 -8.48 -29.86 -11.75
N PRO A 77 -9.20 -30.68 -12.53
CA PRO A 77 -10.16 -30.18 -13.49
C PRO A 77 -11.24 -29.38 -12.74
N PHE A 78 -11.38 -28.10 -13.06
CA PHE A 78 -12.49 -27.29 -12.58
C PHE A 78 -13.78 -27.81 -13.22
N VAL A 79 -14.46 -28.75 -12.55
CA VAL A 79 -15.83 -29.10 -12.89
C VAL A 79 -16.70 -27.98 -12.33
N MET A 80 -16.92 -26.95 -13.14
CA MET A 80 -17.83 -25.86 -12.81
C MET A 80 -19.25 -26.35 -13.07
N GLU A 81 -19.76 -27.21 -12.20
CA GLU A 81 -21.18 -27.55 -12.18
C GLU A 81 -21.93 -26.26 -11.83
N LEU A 82 -22.62 -25.67 -12.80
CA LEU A 82 -23.42 -24.48 -12.55
C LEU A 82 -24.57 -24.90 -11.61
N PRO A 83 -24.61 -24.41 -10.35
CA PRO A 83 -25.72 -24.73 -9.46
C PRO A 83 -27.00 -24.14 -10.03
N ILE A 84 -28.14 -24.80 -9.80
CA ILE A 84 -29.46 -24.32 -10.20
C ILE A 84 -29.67 -22.92 -9.58
N TYR A 85 -29.66 -21.89 -10.42
CA TYR A 85 -29.79 -20.50 -9.99
C TYR A 85 -31.22 -20.25 -9.50
N ARG A 86 -31.37 -20.15 -8.18
CA ARG A 86 -32.64 -19.76 -7.55
C ARG A 86 -32.64 -18.25 -7.36
N LEU A 87 -33.70 -17.58 -7.80
CA LEU A 87 -33.83 -16.13 -7.61
C LEU A 87 -33.80 -15.80 -6.10
N PRO A 88 -32.83 -15.00 -5.64
CA PRO A 88 -32.70 -14.70 -4.24
C PRO A 88 -33.81 -13.74 -3.79
N THR A 89 -34.43 -14.02 -2.64
CA THR A 89 -35.39 -13.09 -2.04
C THR A 89 -34.64 -11.92 -1.41
N LEU A 90 -35.09 -10.68 -1.63
CA LEU A 90 -34.45 -9.46 -1.12
C LEU A 90 -34.17 -9.52 0.39
N LYS A 91 -35.11 -10.10 1.15
CA LYS A 91 -34.99 -10.28 2.60
C LYS A 91 -33.82 -11.20 2.97
N SER A 92 -33.65 -12.32 2.26
CA SER A 92 -32.55 -13.26 2.52
C SER A 92 -31.20 -12.64 2.16
N VAL A 93 -31.12 -11.90 1.04
CA VAL A 93 -29.91 -11.18 0.65
C VAL A 93 -29.51 -10.17 1.72
N LEU A 94 -30.44 -9.34 2.20
CA LEU A 94 -30.16 -8.33 3.22
C LEU A 94 -29.74 -8.95 4.56
N ILE A 95 -30.40 -10.02 5.01
CA ILE A 95 -30.03 -10.71 6.24
C ILE A 95 -28.62 -11.29 6.11
N HIS A 96 -28.32 -12.01 5.02
CA HIS A 96 -27.00 -12.59 4.83
C HIS A 96 -25.91 -11.53 4.65
N MET A 97 -26.18 -10.43 3.95
CA MET A 97 -25.26 -9.31 3.85
C MET A 97 -24.99 -8.71 5.23
N TRP A 98 -26.02 -8.49 6.05
CA TRP A 98 -25.88 -7.94 7.39
C TRP A 98 -25.09 -8.87 8.32
N GLU A 99 -25.41 -10.16 8.34
CA GLU A 99 -24.68 -11.15 9.13
C GLU A 99 -23.20 -11.22 8.75
N ARG A 100 -22.89 -11.22 7.44
CA ARG A 100 -21.52 -11.23 6.93
C ARG A 100 -20.79 -9.93 7.28
N ALA A 101 -21.44 -8.79 7.15
CA ALA A 101 -20.88 -7.49 7.53
C ALA A 101 -20.59 -7.41 9.03
N TRP A 102 -21.51 -7.89 9.88
CA TRP A 102 -21.33 -7.92 11.33
C TRP A 102 -20.21 -8.88 11.75
N LEU A 103 -20.13 -10.06 11.13
CA LEU A 103 -19.03 -11.00 11.33
C LEU A 103 -17.68 -10.40 10.93
N TYR A 104 -17.63 -9.64 9.84
CA TYR A 104 -16.44 -8.90 9.42
C TYR A 104 -16.08 -7.83 10.46
N LEU A 105 -17.04 -7.01 10.89
CA LEU A 105 -16.81 -5.96 11.87
C LEU A 105 -16.26 -6.52 13.19
N LYS A 106 -16.84 -7.60 13.72
CA LYS A 106 -16.33 -8.26 14.94
C LYS A 106 -14.95 -8.88 14.77
N LYS A 107 -14.65 -9.52 13.63
CA LYS A 107 -13.40 -10.29 13.45
C LYS A 107 -12.23 -9.46 12.93
N ALA A 108 -12.50 -8.47 12.09
CA ALA A 108 -11.51 -7.57 11.51
C ALA A 108 -11.40 -6.27 12.30
N GLY A 109 -12.52 -5.73 12.81
CA GLY A 109 -12.53 -4.46 13.55
C GLY A 109 -11.65 -4.47 14.79
N THR A 110 -11.66 -5.54 15.58
CA THR A 110 -10.76 -5.65 16.76
C THR A 110 -9.28 -5.61 16.37
N ILE A 111 -8.90 -6.20 15.22
CA ILE A 111 -7.52 -6.15 14.74
C ILE A 111 -7.19 -4.73 14.24
N ILE A 112 -8.05 -4.13 13.43
CA ILE A 112 -7.83 -2.80 12.85
C ILE A 112 -7.72 -1.76 13.96
N LEU A 113 -8.59 -1.81 14.98
CA LEU A 113 -8.56 -0.90 16.11
C LEU A 113 -7.29 -1.06 16.96
N ALA A 114 -6.86 -2.30 17.23
CA ALA A 114 -5.60 -2.52 17.92
C ALA A 114 -4.41 -1.96 17.12
N LEU A 115 -4.41 -2.17 15.81
CA LEU A 115 -3.38 -1.64 14.92
C LEU A 115 -3.40 -0.11 14.83
N SER A 116 -4.56 0.52 14.77
CA SER A 116 -4.66 1.98 14.71
C SER A 116 -4.14 2.64 15.99
N ILE A 117 -4.40 2.04 17.17
CA ILE A 117 -3.85 2.51 18.45
C ILE A 117 -2.33 2.39 18.46
N VAL A 118 -1.78 1.27 18.01
CA VAL A 118 -0.33 1.06 17.93
C VAL A 118 0.32 2.04 16.94
N MET A 119 -0.28 2.22 15.77
CA MET A 119 0.21 3.18 14.77
C MET A 119 0.14 4.61 15.30
N TRP A 120 -0.98 5.02 15.92
CA TRP A 120 -1.08 6.32 16.56
C TRP A 120 0.02 6.53 17.60
N GLY A 121 0.29 5.53 18.43
CA GLY A 121 1.38 5.58 19.41
C GLY A 121 2.76 5.74 18.77
N LEU A 122 3.04 5.02 17.67
CA LEU A 122 4.31 5.10 16.94
C LEU A 122 4.53 6.47 16.27
N PHE A 123 3.47 7.10 15.79
CA PHE A 123 3.52 8.41 15.14
C PHE A 123 3.53 9.58 16.14
N THR A 124 2.90 9.42 17.31
CA THR A 124 2.73 10.49 18.28
C THR A 124 3.87 10.57 19.29
N PHE A 125 4.44 9.42 19.68
CA PHE A 125 5.47 9.38 20.72
C PHE A 125 6.89 9.30 20.13
N PRO A 126 7.88 9.96 20.78
CA PRO A 126 7.75 10.88 21.93
C PRO A 126 7.14 12.24 21.55
N THR A 127 6.34 12.82 22.46
CA THR A 127 5.70 14.15 22.28
C THR A 127 6.57 15.32 22.75
N VAL A 128 7.65 15.03 23.47
CA VAL A 128 8.59 16.01 24.00
C VAL A 128 10.00 15.68 23.52
N ASP A 129 10.79 16.72 23.28
CA ASP A 129 12.20 16.57 22.97
C ASP A 129 12.99 16.08 24.20
N LYS A 130 14.27 15.73 24.02
CA LYS A 130 15.17 15.24 25.08
C LYS A 130 15.31 16.20 26.26
N GLU A 131 14.98 17.48 26.05
CA GLU A 131 15.01 18.55 27.05
C GLU A 131 13.65 18.83 27.71
N GLY A 132 12.58 18.16 27.27
CA GLY A 132 11.23 18.25 27.86
C GLY A 132 10.32 19.33 27.26
N TYR A 133 10.75 19.99 26.17
CA TYR A 133 9.93 20.96 25.43
C TYR A 133 9.05 20.28 24.38
N GLU A 134 7.86 20.83 24.13
CA GLU A 134 7.00 20.44 23.01
C GLU A 134 7.65 20.87 21.69
N PHE A 135 7.51 20.04 20.65
CA PHE A 135 8.05 20.35 19.33
C PHE A 135 7.32 21.54 18.71
N GLU A 136 8.07 22.46 18.12
CA GLU A 136 7.55 23.71 17.55
C GLU A 136 6.78 23.46 16.24
N SER A 137 7.07 22.33 15.56
CA SER A 137 6.36 21.92 14.35
C SER A 137 5.94 20.44 14.41
N ALA A 138 4.78 20.13 13.82
CA ALA A 138 4.33 18.73 13.69
C ALA A 138 5.22 17.91 12.74
N VAL A 139 6.02 18.55 11.87
CA VAL A 139 7.05 17.85 11.06
C VAL A 139 8.18 17.34 11.95
N GLU A 140 8.68 18.18 12.85
CA GLU A 140 9.76 17.81 13.78
C GLU A 140 9.30 16.77 14.81
N GLN A 141 8.04 16.84 15.25
CA GLN A 141 7.42 15.80 16.06
C GLN A 141 7.43 14.44 15.34
N VAL A 142 6.97 14.41 14.08
CA VAL A 142 6.94 13.17 13.29
C VAL A 142 8.36 12.69 12.97
N GLU A 143 9.31 13.59 12.76
CA GLU A 143 10.72 13.25 12.52
C GLU A 143 11.36 12.55 13.74
N ASN A 144 11.05 13.02 14.94
CA ASN A 144 11.58 12.47 16.19
C ASN A 144 10.77 11.30 16.77
N SER A 145 9.55 11.10 16.25
CA SER A 145 8.68 9.97 16.58
C SER A 145 9.35 8.62 16.31
N TYR A 146 8.85 7.55 16.95
CA TYR A 146 9.32 6.20 16.66
C TYR A 146 9.15 5.84 15.17
N ALA A 147 8.05 6.27 14.55
CA ALA A 147 7.83 6.10 13.11
C ALA A 147 8.86 6.88 12.27
N GLY A 148 9.20 8.10 12.66
CA GLY A 148 10.26 8.94 12.09
C GLY A 148 11.62 8.25 12.07
N ARG A 149 12.01 7.73 13.24
CA ARG A 149 13.26 6.97 13.41
C ARG A 149 13.28 5.71 12.55
N MET A 150 12.16 4.98 12.48
CA MET A 150 12.04 3.82 11.58
C MET A 150 12.19 4.22 10.11
N GLY A 151 11.61 5.37 9.71
CA GLY A 151 11.76 5.91 8.36
C GLY A 151 13.22 6.21 8.01
N LYS A 152 13.97 6.84 8.92
CA LYS A 152 15.42 7.11 8.75
C LYS A 152 16.27 5.85 8.70
N VAL A 153 15.90 4.81 9.46
CA VAL A 153 16.59 3.50 9.39
C VAL A 153 16.35 2.81 8.05
N ILE A 154 15.18 3.00 7.45
CA ILE A 154 14.82 2.41 6.15
C ILE A 154 15.36 3.26 4.98
N GLU A 155 15.57 4.56 5.18
CA GLU A 155 16.11 5.52 4.19
C GLU A 155 17.31 5.01 3.38
N PRO A 156 18.40 4.45 3.94
CA PRO A 156 19.56 4.03 3.15
C PRO A 156 19.21 2.98 2.08
N VAL A 157 18.19 2.16 2.33
CA VAL A 157 17.72 1.15 1.36
C VAL A 157 16.81 1.79 0.29
N LEU A 158 16.14 2.89 0.63
CA LEU A 158 15.22 3.60 -0.25
C LEU A 158 15.88 4.73 -1.06
N ARG A 159 17.01 5.27 -0.60
CA ARG A 159 17.77 6.31 -1.30
C ARG A 159 18.15 5.94 -2.74
N PRO A 160 18.53 4.68 -3.07
CA PRO A 160 18.78 4.27 -4.45
C PRO A 160 17.57 4.37 -5.39
N LEU A 161 16.36 4.51 -4.83
CA LEU A 161 15.09 4.66 -5.55
C LEU A 161 14.67 6.14 -5.71
N GLY A 162 15.43 7.07 -5.13
CA GLY A 162 15.11 8.50 -5.10
C GLY A 162 14.11 8.88 -3.99
N PHE A 163 13.97 8.07 -2.94
CA PHE A 163 13.07 8.34 -1.81
C PHE A 163 13.84 8.89 -0.60
N ASP A 164 13.26 9.91 0.03
CA ASP A 164 13.73 10.47 1.30
C ASP A 164 13.10 9.81 2.54
N TRP A 165 13.60 10.16 3.71
CA TRP A 165 13.07 9.71 5.00
C TRP A 165 11.57 10.01 5.15
N LYS A 166 11.07 11.16 4.67
CA LYS A 166 9.63 11.51 4.68
C LYS A 166 8.78 10.46 3.97
N THR A 167 9.28 9.97 2.85
CA THR A 167 8.65 8.90 2.05
C THR A 167 8.73 7.57 2.79
N GLY A 168 9.88 7.27 3.42
CA GLY A 168 10.04 6.11 4.29
C GLY A 168 9.03 6.07 5.43
N VAL A 169 8.82 7.20 6.12
CA VAL A 169 7.82 7.35 7.18
C VAL A 169 6.40 7.14 6.64
N ALA A 170 6.07 7.75 5.50
CA ALA A 170 4.77 7.57 4.86
C ALA A 170 4.51 6.11 4.45
N LEU A 171 5.53 5.40 3.94
CA LEU A 171 5.41 3.98 3.58
C LEU A 171 5.22 3.08 4.82
N VAL A 172 5.88 3.41 5.94
CA VAL A 172 5.65 2.75 7.23
C VAL A 172 4.22 3.01 7.72
N ALA A 173 3.73 4.25 7.62
CA ALA A 173 2.33 4.59 7.89
C ALA A 173 1.37 3.72 7.07
N GLY A 174 1.70 3.57 5.77
CA GLY A 174 0.94 2.80 4.80
C GLY A 174 0.81 1.30 5.09
N LEU A 175 1.65 0.73 5.96
CA LEU A 175 1.55 -0.68 6.36
C LEU A 175 0.23 -0.95 7.10
N GLY A 176 -0.22 0.01 7.90
CA GLY A 176 -1.50 -0.04 8.60
C GLY A 176 -2.65 0.07 7.61
N ALA A 177 -2.70 1.16 6.85
CA ALA A 177 -3.68 1.37 5.79
C ALA A 177 -3.06 2.20 4.65
N LYS A 178 -3.30 1.79 3.40
CA LYS A 178 -2.56 2.30 2.23
C LYS A 178 -2.89 3.75 1.91
N GLU A 179 -4.11 4.17 2.23
CA GLU A 179 -4.61 5.53 2.12
C GLU A 179 -3.93 6.50 3.10
N ILE A 180 -3.38 6.01 4.22
CA ILE A 180 -2.69 6.85 5.21
C ILE A 180 -1.40 7.45 4.62
N VAL A 181 -0.79 6.79 3.61
CA VAL A 181 0.38 7.33 2.90
C VAL A 181 0.11 8.75 2.39
N VAL A 182 -1.08 9.00 1.84
CA VAL A 182 -1.52 10.31 1.34
C VAL A 182 -1.60 11.32 2.47
N SER A 183 -2.23 10.93 3.59
CA SER A 183 -2.36 11.79 4.76
C SER A 183 -0.99 12.14 5.36
N THR A 184 -0.10 11.16 5.52
CA THR A 184 1.23 11.39 6.09
C THR A 184 2.11 12.23 5.16
N LEU A 185 2.08 12.00 3.85
CA LEU A 185 2.76 12.87 2.88
C LEU A 185 2.16 14.28 2.91
N GLY A 186 0.83 14.40 2.90
CA GLY A 186 0.14 15.69 3.03
C GLY A 186 0.67 16.46 4.24
N THR A 187 0.53 15.89 5.43
CA THR A 187 1.01 16.44 6.71
C THR A 187 2.50 16.83 6.66
N LEU A 188 3.41 15.95 6.24
CA LEU A 188 4.85 16.21 6.20
C LEU A 188 5.30 17.28 5.19
N TYR A 189 4.46 17.63 4.22
CA TYR A 189 4.73 18.63 3.20
C TYR A 189 3.78 19.86 3.28
N SER A 190 2.71 19.82 4.09
CA SER A 190 1.71 20.90 4.23
C SER A 190 1.84 21.73 5.51
N ILE A 191 2.48 21.21 6.57
CA ILE A 191 2.48 21.83 7.92
C ILE A 191 3.22 23.17 8.03
N GLU A 192 3.91 23.67 7.01
CA GLU A 192 4.58 24.99 7.09
C GLU A 192 3.64 26.21 7.01
N ASP A 193 2.33 26.06 6.76
CA ASP A 193 1.37 27.19 6.88
C ASP A 193 0.06 26.74 7.52
N GLU A 194 -0.24 27.30 8.70
CA GLU A 194 -1.49 27.08 9.46
C GLU A 194 -2.61 28.06 9.04
N GLU A 195 -2.58 28.63 7.84
CA GLU A 195 -3.60 29.56 7.34
C GLU A 195 -4.16 29.11 5.99
N GLY A 196 -5.22 28.30 6.00
CA GLY A 196 -5.97 28.02 4.76
C GLY A 196 -6.78 26.73 4.71
N LEU A 197 -7.46 26.33 5.79
CA LEU A 197 -8.47 25.26 5.75
C LEU A 197 -9.85 25.87 5.50
N ALA A 198 -10.14 26.25 4.26
CA ALA A 198 -11.50 26.40 3.76
C ALA A 198 -11.51 26.34 2.23
N GLU A 199 -12.20 25.32 1.72
CA GLU A 199 -12.82 25.31 0.39
C GLU A 199 -11.94 25.67 -0.81
N GLU A 200 -11.24 24.68 -1.37
CA GLU A 200 -11.15 24.42 -2.82
C GLU A 200 -10.20 23.22 -3.04
N GLU A 201 -10.60 22.23 -3.86
CA GLU A 201 -9.85 20.98 -4.08
C GLU A 201 -8.66 21.15 -5.06
N GLU A 202 -8.43 22.33 -5.62
CA GLU A 202 -7.41 22.59 -6.65
C GLU A 202 -6.09 23.29 -6.20
N PRO A 203 -6.01 24.13 -5.15
CA PRO A 203 -4.75 24.76 -4.73
C PRO A 203 -3.83 23.84 -3.88
N VAL A 204 -4.39 22.86 -3.15
CA VAL A 204 -3.61 21.99 -2.23
C VAL A 204 -2.70 21.01 -2.98
N VAL A 205 -3.13 20.53 -4.15
CA VAL A 205 -2.38 19.52 -4.92
C VAL A 205 -1.15 20.14 -5.61
N LYS A 206 -1.28 21.39 -6.08
CA LYS A 206 -0.15 22.14 -6.67
C LYS A 206 0.83 22.62 -5.59
N SER A 207 0.36 23.03 -4.40
CA SER A 207 1.24 23.39 -3.29
C SER A 207 2.05 22.18 -2.80
N PHE A 208 1.44 21.00 -2.73
CA PHE A 208 2.12 19.75 -2.41
C PHE A 208 3.21 19.40 -3.45
N ALA A 209 2.86 19.42 -4.74
CA ALA A 209 3.80 19.08 -5.81
C ALA A 209 5.01 20.02 -5.85
N GLN A 210 4.77 21.31 -5.64
CA GLN A 210 5.81 22.34 -5.62
C GLN A 210 6.72 22.18 -4.40
N ARG A 211 6.16 22.00 -3.19
CA ARG A 211 6.95 21.77 -1.97
C ARG A 211 7.72 20.45 -1.99
N ALA A 212 7.13 19.39 -2.54
CA ALA A 212 7.83 18.11 -2.72
C ALA A 212 9.01 18.24 -3.69
N ARG A 213 8.86 19.04 -4.77
CA ARG A 213 9.97 19.35 -5.69
C ARG A 213 11.06 20.18 -5.01
N GLU A 214 10.69 21.20 -4.23
CA GLU A 214 11.64 22.12 -3.59
C GLU A 214 12.37 21.49 -2.40
N GLN A 215 11.69 20.74 -1.53
CA GLN A 215 12.27 20.19 -0.30
C GLN A 215 12.96 18.84 -0.49
N SER A 216 12.53 18.05 -1.48
CA SER A 216 12.97 16.65 -1.68
C SER A 216 13.44 16.35 -3.11
N GLY A 217 13.41 17.31 -4.02
CA GLY A 217 13.81 17.08 -5.41
C GLY A 217 12.92 16.07 -6.15
N TYR A 218 11.67 15.91 -5.73
CA TYR A 218 10.75 14.92 -6.30
C TYR A 218 10.51 15.18 -7.80
N SER A 219 11.10 14.34 -8.66
CA SER A 219 10.80 14.35 -10.09
C SER A 219 9.52 13.55 -10.38
N PRO A 220 8.82 13.80 -11.50
CA PRO A 220 7.70 12.96 -11.94
C PRO A 220 8.06 11.47 -12.00
N LEU A 221 9.33 11.14 -12.29
CA LEU A 221 9.84 9.78 -12.25
C LEU A 221 9.79 9.19 -10.83
N VAL A 222 10.21 9.94 -9.81
CA VAL A 222 10.14 9.48 -8.40
C VAL A 222 8.68 9.27 -7.99
N ALA A 223 7.76 10.15 -8.39
CA ALA A 223 6.33 9.97 -8.13
C ALA A 223 5.78 8.69 -8.77
N TYR A 224 6.19 8.37 -10.00
CA TYR A 224 5.83 7.10 -10.64
C TYR A 224 6.40 5.89 -9.92
N VAL A 225 7.67 5.96 -9.52
CA VAL A 225 8.34 4.90 -8.74
C VAL A 225 7.66 4.71 -7.38
N LEU A 226 7.18 5.77 -6.73
CA LEU A 226 6.40 5.70 -5.49
C LEU A 226 5.04 5.02 -5.70
N MET A 227 4.33 5.35 -6.78
CA MET A 227 3.08 4.65 -7.14
C MET A 227 3.32 3.16 -7.40
N LEU A 228 4.41 2.82 -8.07
CA LEU A 228 4.78 1.43 -8.32
C LEU A 228 5.21 0.71 -7.04
N PHE A 229 5.95 1.38 -6.16
CA PHE A 229 6.34 0.85 -4.87
C PHE A 229 5.10 0.57 -4.02
N THR A 230 4.17 1.52 -3.94
CA THR A 230 2.91 1.39 -3.19
C THR A 230 2.00 0.27 -3.73
N LEU A 231 2.10 -0.04 -5.04
CA LEU A 231 1.45 -1.18 -5.67
C LEU A 231 2.04 -2.53 -5.22
N ILE A 232 3.36 -2.64 -5.14
CA ILE A 232 4.04 -3.95 -5.00
C ILE A 232 4.38 -4.28 -3.54
N TYR A 233 4.65 -3.27 -2.72
CA TYR A 233 5.17 -3.49 -1.37
C TYR A 233 4.16 -4.19 -0.44
N VAL A 234 4.70 -4.59 0.71
CA VAL A 234 4.06 -5.32 1.82
C VAL A 234 2.54 -5.18 1.86
N PRO A 235 1.77 -6.28 1.81
CA PRO A 235 0.32 -6.21 1.98
C PRO A 235 -0.04 -5.55 3.31
N CYS A 236 -1.21 -4.89 3.39
CA CYS A 236 -1.63 -4.27 4.63
C CYS A 236 -1.72 -5.30 5.78
N LEU A 237 -1.53 -4.85 7.00
CA LEU A 237 -1.50 -5.72 8.19
C LEU A 237 -2.77 -6.57 8.34
N ALA A 238 -3.91 -6.08 7.85
CA ALA A 238 -5.15 -6.85 7.78
C ALA A 238 -5.01 -8.12 6.91
N VAL A 239 -4.37 -8.01 5.75
CA VAL A 239 -4.14 -9.15 4.85
C VAL A 239 -3.13 -10.12 5.48
N VAL A 240 -2.06 -9.64 6.10
CA VAL A 240 -1.09 -10.48 6.83
C VAL A 240 -1.77 -11.25 7.97
N ALA A 241 -2.63 -10.59 8.75
CA ALA A 241 -3.38 -11.21 9.84
C ALA A 241 -4.36 -12.28 9.32
N VAL A 242 -5.05 -12.02 8.21
CA VAL A 242 -5.93 -13.00 7.58
C VAL A 242 -5.12 -14.16 7.02
N MET A 243 -4.02 -13.92 6.29
CA MET A 243 -3.15 -14.98 5.79
C MET A 243 -2.67 -15.89 6.92
N LYS A 244 -2.24 -15.33 8.05
CA LYS A 244 -1.85 -16.11 9.24
C LYS A 244 -2.97 -17.02 9.73
N ARG A 245 -4.21 -16.51 9.79
CA ARG A 245 -5.38 -17.30 10.20
C ARG A 245 -5.73 -18.39 9.20
N GLU A 246 -5.51 -18.16 7.90
CA GLU A 246 -5.78 -19.14 6.84
C GLU A 246 -4.70 -20.22 6.74
N THR A 247 -3.44 -19.87 6.90
CA THR A 247 -2.31 -20.81 6.80
C THR A 247 -1.93 -21.45 8.15
N ASN A 248 -2.65 -21.10 9.22
CA ASN A 248 -2.44 -21.56 10.60
C ASN A 248 -0.97 -21.51 11.06
N GLY A 249 -0.21 -20.51 10.57
CA GLY A 249 1.24 -20.43 10.78
C GLY A 249 1.86 -19.16 10.20
N TRP A 250 3.04 -18.79 10.72
CA TRP A 250 3.75 -17.55 10.34
C TRP A 250 4.69 -17.69 9.14
N LYS A 251 4.99 -18.92 8.71
CA LYS A 251 5.94 -19.18 7.62
C LYS A 251 5.54 -18.47 6.33
N TRP A 252 4.27 -18.62 5.92
CA TRP A 252 3.76 -18.06 4.68
C TRP A 252 3.51 -16.56 4.72
N PRO A 253 2.88 -15.97 5.76
CA PRO A 253 2.76 -14.53 5.87
C PRO A 253 4.11 -13.81 5.86
N LEU A 254 5.11 -14.33 6.58
CA LEU A 254 6.44 -13.72 6.62
C LEU A 254 7.16 -13.85 5.28
N PHE A 255 7.01 -15.00 4.61
CA PHE A 255 7.48 -15.16 3.23
C PHE A 255 6.83 -14.12 2.31
N THR A 256 5.51 -13.86 2.44
CA THR A 256 4.82 -12.84 1.66
C THR A 256 5.38 -11.45 1.86
N VAL A 257 5.57 -11.05 3.12
CA VAL A 257 6.16 -9.75 3.46
C VAL A 257 7.58 -9.65 2.88
N GLY A 258 8.40 -10.69 3.07
CA GLY A 258 9.78 -10.70 2.59
C GLY A 258 9.88 -10.59 1.06
N TYR A 259 9.20 -11.46 0.32
CA TYR A 259 9.32 -11.44 -1.14
C TYR A 259 8.72 -10.17 -1.75
N THR A 260 7.63 -9.62 -1.20
CA THR A 260 7.04 -8.38 -1.73
C THR A 260 7.94 -7.17 -1.54
N ILE A 261 8.67 -7.07 -0.42
CA ILE A 261 9.67 -6.01 -0.21
C ILE A 261 10.79 -6.13 -1.24
N VAL A 262 11.35 -7.34 -1.41
CA VAL A 262 12.43 -7.59 -2.37
C VAL A 262 11.96 -7.30 -3.80
N LEU A 263 10.76 -7.77 -4.16
CA LEU A 263 10.17 -7.56 -5.48
C LEU A 263 9.93 -6.06 -5.74
N ALA A 264 9.36 -5.34 -4.77
CA ALA A 264 9.12 -3.90 -4.87
C ALA A 264 10.44 -3.15 -5.08
N TRP A 265 11.46 -3.47 -4.29
CA TRP A 265 12.77 -2.83 -4.39
C TRP A 265 13.42 -3.07 -5.75
N VAL A 266 13.45 -4.33 -6.23
CA VAL A 266 14.04 -4.68 -7.54
C VAL A 266 13.31 -4.00 -8.69
N VAL A 267 11.98 -4.07 -8.71
CA VAL A 267 11.18 -3.47 -9.79
C VAL A 267 11.31 -1.95 -9.80
N CYS A 268 11.24 -1.31 -8.64
CA CYS A 268 11.37 0.15 -8.53
C CYS A 268 12.79 0.61 -8.89
N PHE A 269 13.82 -0.15 -8.52
CA PHE A 269 15.20 0.16 -8.88
C PHE A 269 15.42 0.08 -10.39
N LEU A 270 14.89 -0.95 -11.04
CA LEU A 270 14.94 -1.09 -12.49
C LEU A 270 14.23 0.06 -13.21
N VAL A 271 13.05 0.46 -12.74
CA VAL A 271 12.29 1.57 -13.33
C VAL A 271 12.97 2.92 -13.09
N TYR A 272 13.50 3.17 -11.89
CA TYR A 272 14.18 4.42 -11.58
C TYR A 272 15.49 4.57 -12.38
N ARG A 273 16.33 3.53 -12.40
CA ARG A 273 17.57 3.55 -13.20
C ARG A 273 17.29 3.55 -14.70
N GLY A 274 16.29 2.82 -15.16
CA GLY A 274 15.84 2.86 -16.55
C GLY A 274 15.34 4.24 -16.97
N GLY A 275 14.56 4.90 -16.11
CA GLY A 275 14.06 6.27 -16.36
C GLY A 275 15.18 7.31 -16.41
N LEU A 276 16.18 7.19 -15.53
CA LEU A 276 17.37 8.05 -15.57
C LEU A 276 18.20 7.84 -16.85
N LEU A 277 18.36 6.59 -17.32
CA LEU A 277 19.05 6.28 -18.57
C LEU A 277 18.32 6.80 -19.81
N LEU A 278 16.99 6.89 -19.75
CA LEU A 278 16.15 7.47 -20.79
C LEU A 278 16.08 9.00 -20.73
N GLY A 279 16.72 9.64 -19.74
CA GLY A 279 16.74 11.10 -19.58
C GLY A 279 15.42 11.71 -19.09
N ILE A 280 14.56 10.92 -18.43
CA ILE A 280 13.25 11.33 -17.91
C ILE A 280 13.37 11.83 -16.43
N GLY A 281 14.59 12.10 -15.96
CA GLY A 281 14.90 12.43 -14.57
C GLY A 281 15.51 13.82 -14.42
#